data_AF-A0A956M9M4-F1
#
_entry.id   AF-A0A956M9M4-F1
#
_cell.length_a   1.000
_cell.length_b   1.000
_cell.length_c   1.000
_cell.angle_alpha   90.00
_cell.angle_beta   90.00
_cell.angle_gamma   90.00
#
_symmetry.space_group_name_H-M   'P 1'
#
loop_
_entity.id
_entity.type
_entity.pdbx_description
1 polymer ?
#
loop_
_entity_poly.entity_id
_entity_poly.type
_entity_poly.pdbx_seq_one_letter_code
_entity_poly.pdbx_strand_id
1 'polypeptide(L)'
;KTATEQGAVVVNYMPVTALIKRSGFVKGVIAHDLEADREYHLKAKVVINATGPFTDSVRKMDDTQITPMIAHSQGVHIVLDKKFLPGDSAIMVPHTDDGRVLFAIPWHNKVLVGTTDTPLEDCPIEPKPLPEEIDFLLEHAARYLTTDPTKKDVLSMFAGVRPLVSNPDAENTAAISREHVVNISKSGLVTIAGGKWTTYRKMAEDTLEQAILIGDLEYKPCLTEDLQLHGFHKHIENFGDLGMYGADAIEIQGLAKKTPALKEKLHPQLSTIEAEVVWAVQEEMALTVADFLSRRSRSLLLNAKASVEMAPVVAELMMKELNKNKKWKKEQIKKYEELAGNYIL
;
A
#
# COMPACT_ATOMS: atom_id res chain seq x y z
N LYS A 1 9.82 -7.46 6.33
CA LYS A 1 10.91 -8.14 7.06
C LYS A 1 11.08 -9.62 6.71
N THR A 2 10.04 -10.43 6.58
CA THR A 2 10.18 -11.87 6.21
C THR A 2 11.14 -12.09 5.04
N ALA A 3 11.01 -11.32 3.95
CA ALA A 3 11.90 -11.46 2.79
C ALA A 3 13.38 -11.16 3.12
N THR A 4 13.66 -10.12 3.91
CA THR A 4 15.03 -9.76 4.30
C THR A 4 15.65 -10.78 5.25
N GLU A 5 14.85 -11.36 6.15
CA GLU A 5 15.27 -12.45 7.03
C GLU A 5 15.57 -13.74 6.25
N GLN A 6 14.93 -13.93 5.10
CA GLN A 6 15.23 -15.00 4.14
C GLN A 6 16.36 -14.62 3.16
N GLY A 7 17.07 -13.51 3.40
CA GLY A 7 18.24 -13.10 2.64
C GLY A 7 17.98 -12.21 1.42
N ALA A 8 16.74 -11.75 1.21
CA ALA A 8 16.45 -10.78 0.14
C ALA A 8 16.99 -9.39 0.47
N VAL A 9 17.46 -8.68 -0.54
CA VAL A 9 17.74 -7.24 -0.44
C VAL A 9 16.50 -6.47 -0.87
N VAL A 10 15.98 -5.61 0.00
CA VAL A 10 14.78 -4.79 -0.25
C VAL A 10 15.16 -3.33 -0.15
N VAL A 11 14.72 -2.52 -1.12
CA VAL A 11 15.03 -1.09 -1.23
C VAL A 11 13.77 -0.33 -1.63
N ASN A 12 13.42 0.74 -0.90
CA ASN A 12 12.39 1.69 -1.29
C ASN A 12 13.03 2.98 -1.85
N TYR A 13 12.21 3.85 -2.48
CA TYR A 13 12.68 5.10 -3.12
C TYR A 13 13.74 4.91 -4.22
N MET A 14 13.65 3.80 -4.96
CA MET A 14 14.58 3.45 -6.04
C MET A 14 13.82 3.11 -7.34
N PRO A 15 13.11 4.06 -7.98
CA PRO A 15 12.38 3.81 -9.21
C PRO A 15 13.27 3.24 -10.32
N VAL A 16 12.74 2.22 -11.01
CA VAL A 16 13.33 1.69 -12.25
C VAL A 16 13.03 2.66 -13.39
N THR A 17 14.06 3.10 -14.09
CA THR A 17 13.98 4.07 -15.19
C THR A 17 14.14 3.42 -16.57
N ALA A 18 14.80 2.27 -16.65
CA ALA A 18 14.97 1.52 -17.90
C ALA A 18 15.27 0.02 -17.67
N LEU A 19 15.06 -0.79 -18.71
CA LEU A 19 15.48 -2.19 -18.75
C LEU A 19 16.83 -2.31 -19.47
N ILE A 20 17.74 -3.12 -18.91
CA ILE A 20 19.02 -3.43 -19.54
C ILE A 20 18.82 -4.66 -20.42
N LYS A 21 19.04 -4.54 -21.74
CA LYS A 21 18.95 -5.64 -22.70
C LYS A 21 20.32 -6.04 -23.26
N ARG A 22 20.51 -7.34 -23.50
CA ARG A 22 21.65 -7.91 -24.24
C ARG A 22 21.16 -8.96 -25.22
N SER A 23 21.55 -8.82 -26.49
CA SER A 23 21.10 -9.71 -27.58
C SER A 23 19.57 -9.85 -27.64
N GLY A 24 18.84 -8.77 -27.37
CA GLY A 24 17.38 -8.76 -27.36
C GLY A 24 16.71 -9.20 -26.05
N PHE A 25 17.46 -9.77 -25.10
CA PHE A 25 16.91 -10.28 -23.84
C PHE A 25 17.16 -9.34 -22.65
N VAL A 26 16.21 -9.25 -21.73
CA VAL A 26 16.35 -8.49 -20.48
C VAL A 26 17.37 -9.19 -19.56
N LYS A 27 18.30 -8.40 -19.02
CA LYS A 27 19.40 -8.86 -18.15
C LYS A 27 19.61 -7.98 -16.92
N GLY A 28 18.66 -7.10 -16.63
CA GLY A 28 18.77 -6.17 -15.52
C GLY A 28 17.90 -4.93 -15.69
N VAL A 29 18.10 -3.99 -14.78
CA VAL A 29 17.39 -2.71 -14.73
C VAL A 29 18.37 -1.57 -14.44
N ILE A 30 18.02 -0.38 -14.92
CA ILE A 30 18.59 0.87 -14.46
C ILE A 30 17.61 1.44 -13.43
N ALA A 31 18.10 1.77 -12.24
CA ALA A 31 17.29 2.33 -11.16
C ALA A 31 17.97 3.56 -10.55
N HIS A 32 17.17 4.54 -10.16
CA HIS A 32 17.66 5.81 -9.58
C HIS A 32 17.33 5.83 -8.09
N ASP A 33 18.35 5.86 -7.24
CA ASP A 33 18.23 6.09 -5.81
C ASP A 33 17.91 7.58 -5.56
N LEU A 34 16.70 7.84 -5.07
CA LEU A 34 16.23 9.21 -4.81
C LEU A 34 16.81 9.82 -3.52
N GLU A 35 17.32 9.01 -2.59
CA GLU A 35 17.95 9.50 -1.36
C GLU A 35 19.39 9.95 -1.61
N ALA A 36 20.13 9.20 -2.43
CA ALA A 36 21.52 9.52 -2.80
C ALA A 36 21.66 10.31 -4.10
N ASP A 37 20.55 10.50 -4.84
CA ASP A 37 20.52 11.06 -6.19
C ASP A 37 21.52 10.39 -7.14
N ARG A 38 21.45 9.05 -7.21
CA ARG A 38 22.42 8.23 -7.95
C ARG A 38 21.77 7.13 -8.78
N GLU A 39 22.25 6.97 -10.00
CA GLU A 39 21.85 5.86 -10.88
C GLU A 39 22.65 4.58 -10.60
N TYR A 40 21.97 3.43 -10.64
CA TYR A 40 22.53 2.09 -10.48
C TYR A 40 22.13 1.19 -11.65
N HIS A 41 23.10 0.40 -12.12
CA HIS A 41 22.92 -0.58 -13.19
C HIS A 41 22.93 -1.97 -12.57
N LEU A 42 21.75 -2.51 -12.33
CA LEU A 42 21.55 -3.75 -11.58
C LEU A 42 21.37 -4.91 -12.56
N LYS A 43 22.25 -5.91 -12.48
CA LYS A 43 22.18 -7.12 -13.31
C LYS A 43 21.32 -8.17 -12.62
N ALA A 44 20.50 -8.87 -13.39
CA ALA A 44 19.69 -9.98 -12.90
C ALA A 44 19.59 -11.09 -13.95
N LYS A 45 19.41 -12.34 -13.49
CA LYS A 45 19.10 -13.46 -14.39
C LYS A 45 17.68 -13.33 -14.97
N VAL A 46 16.75 -12.83 -14.16
CA VAL A 46 15.34 -12.60 -14.48
C VAL A 46 14.91 -11.26 -13.88
N VAL A 47 14.02 -10.56 -14.58
CA VAL A 47 13.35 -9.36 -14.07
C VAL A 47 11.85 -9.65 -14.04
N ILE A 48 11.24 -9.40 -12.88
CA ILE A 48 9.79 -9.54 -12.67
C ILE A 48 9.19 -8.13 -12.54
N ASN A 49 8.24 -7.81 -13.40
CA ASN A 49 7.42 -6.60 -13.34
C ASN A 49 6.14 -6.89 -12.52
N ALA A 50 6.08 -6.33 -11.32
CA ALA A 50 4.96 -6.44 -10.38
C ALA A 50 4.48 -5.06 -9.91
N THR A 51 4.36 -4.11 -10.85
CA THR A 51 4.10 -2.68 -10.54
C THR A 51 2.62 -2.31 -10.52
N GLY A 52 1.72 -3.28 -10.39
CA GLY A 52 0.28 -3.07 -10.20
C GLY A 52 -0.32 -2.21 -11.32
N PRO A 53 -0.95 -1.06 -11.02
CA PRO A 53 -1.54 -0.21 -12.06
C PRO A 53 -0.51 0.45 -12.99
N PHE A 54 0.78 0.43 -12.64
CA PHE A 54 1.88 0.92 -13.49
C PHE A 54 2.51 -0.18 -14.36
N THR A 55 1.88 -1.36 -14.43
CA THR A 55 2.40 -2.51 -15.20
C THR A 55 2.77 -2.14 -16.63
N ASP A 56 1.90 -1.43 -17.34
CA ASP A 56 2.12 -1.05 -18.73
C ASP A 56 3.25 -0.03 -18.92
N SER A 57 3.52 0.82 -17.92
CA SER A 57 4.66 1.75 -17.97
C SER A 57 5.99 0.99 -18.06
N VAL A 58 6.13 -0.12 -17.32
CA VAL A 58 7.32 -0.97 -17.39
C VAL A 58 7.31 -1.88 -18.63
N ARG A 59 6.16 -2.40 -19.05
CA ARG A 59 6.05 -3.17 -20.32
C ARG A 59 6.46 -2.31 -21.51
N LYS A 60 6.12 -1.02 -21.53
CA LYS A 60 6.54 -0.08 -22.59
C LYS A 60 8.04 0.24 -22.57
N MET A 61 8.73 0.07 -21.44
CA MET A 61 10.21 0.10 -21.40
C MET A 61 10.82 -1.10 -22.13
N ASP A 62 10.09 -2.22 -22.20
CA ASP A 62 10.49 -3.41 -22.94
C ASP A 62 10.17 -3.29 -24.43
N ASP A 63 8.93 -2.95 -24.78
CA ASP A 63 8.47 -2.76 -26.15
C ASP A 63 7.47 -1.59 -26.23
N THR A 64 7.85 -0.52 -26.93
CA THR A 64 7.05 0.70 -27.04
C THR A 64 5.78 0.51 -27.86
N GLN A 65 5.68 -0.57 -28.64
CA GLN A 65 4.53 -0.87 -29.51
C GLN A 65 3.51 -1.80 -28.84
N ILE A 66 3.73 -2.20 -27.59
CA ILE A 66 2.84 -3.15 -26.91
C ILE A 66 1.49 -2.49 -26.59
N THR A 67 0.41 -3.24 -26.84
CA THR A 67 -0.94 -2.82 -26.45
C THR A 67 -1.05 -2.84 -24.91
N PRO A 68 -1.57 -1.76 -24.30
CA PRO A 68 -1.87 -1.75 -22.87
C PRO A 68 -2.79 -2.92 -22.49
N MET A 69 -2.53 -3.51 -21.33
CA MET A 69 -3.34 -4.59 -20.79
C MET A 69 -4.07 -4.19 -19.50
N ILE A 70 -3.79 -3.00 -18.97
CA ILE A 70 -4.41 -2.48 -17.75
C ILE A 70 -5.44 -1.41 -18.12
N ALA A 71 -6.68 -1.64 -17.70
CA ALA A 71 -7.70 -0.60 -17.56
C ALA A 71 -7.72 -0.14 -16.10
N HIS A 72 -7.77 1.18 -15.88
CA HIS A 72 -7.76 1.77 -14.54
C HIS A 72 -9.17 2.07 -14.08
N SER A 73 -9.50 1.68 -12.85
CA SER A 73 -10.74 2.10 -12.19
C SER A 73 -10.46 2.58 -10.77
N GLN A 74 -11.01 3.74 -10.41
CA GLN A 74 -10.92 4.32 -9.10
C GLN A 74 -11.97 3.71 -8.16
N GLY A 75 -11.54 3.43 -6.93
CA GLY A 75 -12.44 3.16 -5.81
C GLY A 75 -12.16 4.08 -4.64
N VAL A 76 -13.22 4.71 -4.13
CA VAL A 76 -13.18 5.65 -3.00
C VAL A 76 -13.71 5.01 -1.73
N HIS A 77 -13.09 5.39 -0.61
CA HIS A 77 -13.63 5.15 0.72
C HIS A 77 -13.65 6.45 1.53
N ILE A 78 -14.59 6.52 2.47
CA ILE A 78 -14.64 7.53 3.53
C ILE A 78 -14.52 6.84 4.89
N VAL A 79 -13.99 7.57 5.87
CA VAL A 79 -13.87 7.12 7.25
C VAL A 79 -14.70 8.01 8.16
N LEU A 80 -15.57 7.37 8.95
CA LEU A 80 -16.47 8.00 9.90
C LEU A 80 -16.13 7.56 11.33
N ASP A 81 -16.64 8.29 12.32
CA ASP A 81 -16.48 7.89 13.72
C ASP A 81 -17.27 6.61 14.08
N LYS A 82 -16.79 5.82 15.06
CA LYS A 82 -17.46 4.59 15.50
C LYS A 82 -18.92 4.83 15.93
N LYS A 83 -19.29 6.04 16.37
CA LYS A 83 -20.69 6.37 16.75
C LYS A 83 -21.73 6.03 15.68
N PHE A 84 -21.33 6.01 14.40
CA PHE A 84 -22.22 5.70 13.28
C PHE A 84 -22.54 4.21 13.15
N LEU A 85 -21.60 3.34 13.54
CA LEU A 85 -21.75 1.89 13.58
C LEU A 85 -21.07 1.34 14.86
N PRO A 86 -21.74 1.41 16.03
CA PRO A 86 -21.12 1.08 17.30
C PRO A 86 -20.76 -0.39 17.50
N GLY A 87 -21.38 -1.30 16.74
CA GLY A 87 -21.10 -2.73 16.81
C GLY A 87 -19.79 -3.13 16.12
N ASP A 88 -19.43 -4.40 16.23
CA ASP A 88 -18.20 -4.96 15.64
C ASP A 88 -18.48 -5.78 14.37
N SER A 89 -19.72 -5.78 13.89
CA SER A 89 -20.13 -6.45 12.63
C SER A 89 -20.11 -5.49 11.45
N ALA A 90 -19.58 -5.95 10.32
CA ALA A 90 -19.66 -5.22 9.06
C ALA A 90 -21.06 -5.33 8.44
N ILE A 91 -21.48 -4.27 7.75
CA ILE A 91 -22.68 -4.27 6.91
C ILE A 91 -22.24 -4.41 5.45
N MET A 92 -22.88 -5.30 4.72
CA MET A 92 -22.78 -5.41 3.26
C MET A 92 -24.14 -5.11 2.64
N VAL A 93 -24.21 -4.06 1.85
CA VAL A 93 -25.37 -3.69 1.04
C VAL A 93 -25.13 -4.25 -0.36
N PRO A 94 -25.86 -5.30 -0.78
CA PRO A 94 -25.55 -6.03 -2.01
C PRO A 94 -25.91 -5.26 -3.28
N HIS A 95 -26.87 -4.34 -3.21
CA HIS A 95 -27.28 -3.50 -4.33
C HIS A 95 -27.65 -2.11 -3.79
N THR A 96 -26.87 -1.10 -4.18
CA THR A 96 -27.26 0.32 -4.15
C THR A 96 -28.26 0.61 -5.26
N ASP A 97 -28.75 1.85 -5.35
CA ASP A 97 -29.75 2.23 -6.36
C ASP A 97 -29.26 2.03 -7.81
N ASP A 98 -27.93 2.05 -8.00
CA ASP A 98 -27.23 1.79 -9.27
C ASP A 98 -26.61 0.38 -9.37
N GLY A 99 -26.91 -0.52 -8.43
CA GLY A 99 -26.50 -1.92 -8.45
C GLY A 99 -25.07 -2.20 -7.95
N ARG A 100 -24.37 -1.20 -7.41
CA ARG A 100 -23.05 -1.39 -6.79
C ARG A 100 -23.17 -2.01 -5.39
N VAL A 101 -22.05 -2.55 -4.90
CA VAL A 101 -21.95 -3.09 -3.54
C VAL A 101 -21.32 -2.04 -2.62
N LEU A 102 -21.94 -1.81 -1.47
CA LEU A 102 -21.42 -0.93 -0.42
C LEU A 102 -21.15 -1.75 0.85
N PHE A 103 -20.05 -1.44 1.52
CA PHE A 103 -19.65 -1.96 2.81
C PHE A 103 -19.53 -0.82 3.81
N ALA A 104 -19.94 -1.08 5.05
CA ALA A 104 -19.59 -0.30 6.22
C ALA A 104 -18.91 -1.22 7.23
N ILE A 105 -17.62 -1.02 7.49
CA ILE A 105 -16.76 -1.96 8.21
C ILE A 105 -16.20 -1.26 9.47
N PRO A 106 -16.46 -1.78 10.68
CA PRO A 106 -15.77 -1.33 11.88
C PRO A 106 -14.25 -1.53 11.73
N TRP A 107 -13.47 -0.46 11.87
CA TRP A 107 -12.03 -0.47 11.61
C TRP A 107 -11.31 0.49 12.57
N HIS A 108 -10.48 -0.02 13.49
CA HIS A 108 -9.70 0.78 14.46
C HIS A 108 -10.51 1.88 15.19
N ASN A 109 -11.65 1.54 15.78
CA ASN A 109 -12.56 2.50 16.44
C ASN A 109 -13.07 3.62 15.50
N LYS A 110 -13.21 3.28 14.23
CA LYS A 110 -13.80 4.08 13.15
C LYS A 110 -14.70 3.16 12.30
N VAL A 111 -15.34 3.74 11.30
CA VAL A 111 -16.13 3.00 10.30
C VAL A 111 -15.59 3.34 8.92
N LEU A 112 -15.11 2.33 8.21
CA LEU A 112 -14.71 2.45 6.81
C LEU A 112 -15.93 2.20 5.92
N VAL A 113 -16.28 3.17 5.09
CA VAL A 113 -17.42 3.09 4.17
C VAL A 113 -16.90 3.16 2.74
N GLY A 114 -17.30 2.20 1.90
CA GLY A 114 -16.88 2.12 0.50
C GLY A 114 -17.49 0.91 -0.20
N THR A 115 -17.33 0.73 -1.51
CA THR A 115 -16.48 1.52 -2.40
C THR A 115 -17.27 1.97 -3.61
N THR A 116 -16.73 2.97 -4.32
CA THR A 116 -17.12 3.31 -5.69
C THR A 116 -16.31 2.51 -6.73
N ASP A 117 -16.71 2.66 -8.00
CA ASP A 117 -16.03 2.09 -9.17
C ASP A 117 -16.20 3.07 -10.34
N THR A 118 -15.18 3.89 -10.57
CA THR A 118 -15.19 4.99 -11.54
C THR A 118 -14.03 4.83 -12.51
N PRO A 119 -14.27 4.60 -13.81
CA PRO A 119 -13.19 4.46 -14.79
C PRO A 119 -12.26 5.68 -14.81
N LEU A 120 -10.96 5.43 -14.97
CA LEU A 120 -9.95 6.47 -15.14
C LEU A 120 -9.23 6.30 -16.49
N GLU A 121 -8.95 7.42 -17.15
CA GLU A 121 -8.13 7.44 -18.37
C GLU A 121 -6.63 7.28 -18.04
N ASP A 122 -6.20 7.86 -16.93
CA ASP A 122 -4.82 7.85 -16.47
C ASP A 122 -4.68 7.19 -15.08
N CYS A 123 -3.44 6.83 -14.71
CA CYS A 123 -3.12 6.30 -13.39
C CYS A 123 -2.33 7.33 -12.57
N PRO A 124 -3.00 8.24 -11.83
CA PRO A 124 -2.31 9.15 -10.94
C PRO A 124 -1.62 8.37 -9.80
N ILE A 125 -0.45 8.85 -9.36
CA ILE A 125 0.25 8.29 -8.20
C ILE A 125 -0.61 8.49 -6.93
N GLU A 126 -1.24 9.65 -6.83
CA GLU A 126 -2.13 10.03 -5.72
C GLU A 126 -3.53 10.34 -6.26
N PRO A 127 -4.38 9.32 -6.50
CA PRO A 127 -5.77 9.53 -6.92
C PRO A 127 -6.55 10.29 -5.85
N LYS A 128 -7.51 11.12 -6.28
CA LYS A 128 -8.35 11.90 -5.37
C LYS A 128 -9.82 11.50 -5.50
N PRO A 129 -10.53 11.30 -4.37
CA PRO A 129 -11.97 11.12 -4.39
C PRO A 129 -12.70 12.26 -5.10
N LEU A 130 -13.69 11.93 -5.92
CA LEU A 130 -14.56 12.94 -6.54
C LEU A 130 -15.71 13.33 -5.60
N PRO A 131 -16.17 14.59 -5.60
CA PRO A 131 -17.29 15.03 -4.75
C PRO A 131 -18.54 14.16 -4.87
N GLU A 132 -18.89 13.75 -6.08
CA GLU A 132 -20.03 12.88 -6.39
C GLU A 132 -19.88 11.46 -5.82
N GLU A 133 -18.65 10.94 -5.73
CA GLU A 133 -18.38 9.64 -5.11
C GLU A 133 -18.59 9.71 -3.60
N ILE A 134 -18.20 10.83 -2.97
CA ILE A 134 -18.39 11.07 -1.53
C ILE A 134 -19.87 11.23 -1.22
N ASP A 135 -20.59 12.01 -2.03
CA ASP A 135 -22.04 12.20 -1.91
C ASP A 135 -22.78 10.87 -2.04
N PHE A 136 -22.41 10.05 -3.03
CA PHE A 136 -22.94 8.70 -3.19
C PHE A 136 -22.75 7.82 -1.94
N LEU A 137 -21.53 7.80 -1.37
CA LEU A 137 -21.23 6.99 -0.18
C LEU A 137 -22.00 7.47 1.04
N LEU A 138 -22.09 8.78 1.29
CA LEU A 138 -22.83 9.33 2.43
C LEU A 138 -24.33 9.04 2.33
N GLU A 139 -24.93 9.26 1.14
CA GLU A 139 -26.35 9.03 0.91
C GLU A 139 -26.73 7.56 1.15
N HIS A 140 -25.96 6.63 0.60
CA HIS A 140 -26.26 5.21 0.73
C HIS A 140 -25.94 4.68 2.13
N ALA A 141 -24.90 5.18 2.78
CA ALA A 141 -24.55 4.77 4.14
C ALA A 141 -25.60 5.25 5.17
N ALA A 142 -26.16 6.45 5.01
CA ALA A 142 -27.18 6.99 5.91
C ALA A 142 -28.36 6.03 6.14
N ARG A 143 -28.75 5.27 5.10
CA ARG A 143 -29.88 4.32 5.14
C ARG A 143 -29.67 3.15 6.11
N TYR A 144 -28.43 2.86 6.49
CA TYR A 144 -28.06 1.68 7.29
C TYR A 144 -27.29 2.00 8.58
N LEU A 145 -26.82 3.24 8.74
CA LEU A 145 -26.08 3.67 9.92
C LEU A 145 -27.04 4.14 11.03
N THR A 146 -26.52 4.25 12.24
CA THR A 146 -27.32 4.62 13.43
C THR A 146 -27.86 6.04 13.34
N THR A 147 -27.10 6.93 12.70
CA THR A 147 -27.45 8.33 12.43
C THR A 147 -26.94 8.71 11.06
N ASP A 148 -27.61 9.63 10.39
CA ASP A 148 -27.21 10.08 9.05
C ASP A 148 -25.87 10.85 9.11
N PRO A 149 -24.78 10.33 8.51
CA PRO A 149 -23.52 11.06 8.46
C PRO A 149 -23.61 12.22 7.47
N THR A 150 -22.92 13.31 7.80
CA THR A 150 -22.76 14.45 6.89
C THR A 150 -21.30 14.58 6.45
N LYS A 151 -21.05 15.44 5.45
CA LYS A 151 -19.69 15.82 5.04
C LYS A 151 -18.78 16.23 6.21
N LYS A 152 -19.34 16.85 7.26
CA LYS A 152 -18.58 17.30 8.44
C LYS A 152 -18.11 16.14 9.32
N ASP A 153 -18.74 14.98 9.21
CA ASP A 153 -18.42 13.78 9.99
C ASP A 153 -17.32 12.92 9.33
N VAL A 154 -16.93 13.23 8.09
CA VAL A 154 -15.84 12.55 7.38
C VAL A 154 -14.50 12.92 8.03
N LEU A 155 -13.87 11.93 8.64
CA LEU A 155 -12.56 12.05 9.30
C LEU A 155 -11.41 11.92 8.30
N SER A 156 -11.61 11.13 7.25
CA SER A 156 -10.69 11.00 6.11
C SER A 156 -11.46 10.49 4.89
N MET A 157 -10.95 10.78 3.70
CA MET A 157 -11.37 10.18 2.44
C MET A 157 -10.14 9.77 1.63
N PHE A 158 -10.21 8.68 0.87
CA PHE A 158 -9.09 8.25 0.03
C PHE A 158 -9.56 7.44 -1.16
N ALA A 159 -8.75 7.45 -2.22
CA ALA A 159 -8.97 6.71 -3.44
C ALA A 159 -7.83 5.73 -3.69
N GLY A 160 -8.13 4.64 -4.40
CA GLY A 160 -7.13 3.72 -4.93
C GLY A 160 -7.47 3.34 -6.37
N VAL A 161 -6.45 3.07 -7.18
CA VAL A 161 -6.61 2.63 -8.56
C VAL A 161 -6.51 1.11 -8.64
N ARG A 162 -7.55 0.48 -9.20
CA ARG A 162 -7.60 -0.95 -9.49
C ARG A 162 -6.99 -1.22 -10.87
N PRO A 163 -5.99 -2.12 -10.97
CA PRO A 163 -5.46 -2.56 -12.26
C PRO A 163 -6.33 -3.68 -12.84
N LEU A 164 -7.37 -3.32 -13.59
CA LEU A 164 -8.25 -4.30 -14.24
C LEU A 164 -7.54 -4.83 -15.49
N VAL A 165 -7.25 -6.11 -15.52
CA VAL A 165 -6.54 -6.72 -16.64
C VAL A 165 -7.50 -7.09 -17.76
N SER A 166 -7.20 -6.61 -18.95
CA SER A 166 -7.71 -7.17 -20.21
C SER A 166 -6.55 -7.89 -20.91
N ASN A 167 -6.77 -9.08 -21.46
CA ASN A 167 -5.72 -9.78 -22.22
C ASN A 167 -5.95 -9.56 -23.73
N PRO A 168 -5.24 -8.64 -24.39
CA PRO A 168 -5.35 -8.43 -25.83
C PRO A 168 -4.75 -9.56 -26.68
N ASP A 169 -3.88 -10.40 -26.11
CA ASP A 169 -3.05 -11.39 -26.84
C ASP A 169 -3.40 -12.85 -26.50
N ALA A 170 -4.68 -13.16 -26.26
CA ALA A 170 -5.15 -14.47 -25.78
C ALA A 170 -4.78 -15.69 -26.66
N GLU A 171 -4.12 -15.50 -27.81
CA GLU A 171 -3.59 -16.57 -28.66
C GLU A 171 -2.19 -17.08 -28.22
N ASN A 172 -1.43 -16.36 -27.40
CA ASN A 172 -0.09 -16.78 -26.97
C ASN A 172 -0.10 -17.45 -25.59
N THR A 173 -0.10 -18.80 -25.56
CA THR A 173 0.39 -19.76 -24.52
C THR A 173 0.38 -19.37 -23.02
N ALA A 174 -0.50 -18.48 -22.56
CA ALA A 174 -0.61 -18.12 -21.15
C ALA A 174 -1.53 -19.09 -20.40
N ALA A 175 -1.05 -19.63 -19.27
CA ALA A 175 -1.91 -20.25 -18.28
C ALA A 175 -2.76 -19.15 -17.62
N ILE A 176 -4.00 -19.00 -18.08
CA ILE A 176 -4.95 -18.05 -17.48
C ILE A 176 -5.46 -18.66 -16.17
N SER A 177 -4.98 -18.12 -15.04
CA SER A 177 -5.79 -18.08 -13.83
C SER A 177 -6.91 -17.07 -14.07
N ARG A 178 -8.16 -17.40 -13.74
CA ARG A 178 -9.33 -16.52 -13.98
C ARG A 178 -9.26 -15.16 -13.26
N GLU A 179 -8.25 -14.91 -12.44
CA GLU A 179 -8.11 -13.68 -11.63
C GLU A 179 -6.84 -12.86 -11.89
N HIS A 180 -5.72 -13.48 -12.31
CA HIS A 180 -4.43 -12.82 -12.56
C HIS A 180 -3.74 -13.36 -13.82
N VAL A 181 -2.88 -12.55 -14.42
CA VAL A 181 -2.14 -12.91 -15.65
C VAL A 181 -0.65 -12.87 -15.38
N VAL A 182 0.04 -13.97 -15.69
CA VAL A 182 1.50 -14.01 -15.82
C VAL A 182 1.84 -13.99 -17.31
N ASN A 183 2.42 -12.88 -17.77
CA ASN A 183 2.83 -12.69 -19.17
C ASN A 183 4.35 -12.65 -19.28
N ILE A 184 4.91 -13.40 -20.23
CA ILE A 184 6.35 -13.42 -20.50
C ILE A 184 6.57 -12.80 -21.87
N SER A 185 7.31 -11.70 -21.92
CA SER A 185 7.61 -11.04 -23.20
C SER A 185 8.66 -11.82 -24.00
N LYS A 186 8.79 -11.50 -25.30
CA LYS A 186 9.82 -12.09 -26.18
C LYS A 186 11.25 -11.85 -25.70
N SER A 187 11.47 -10.79 -24.90
CA SER A 187 12.77 -10.46 -24.32
C SER A 187 13.01 -11.17 -22.97
N GLY A 188 12.03 -11.91 -22.45
CA GLY A 188 12.10 -12.62 -21.17
C GLY A 188 11.69 -11.79 -19.95
N LEU A 189 11.03 -10.64 -20.13
CA LEU A 189 10.43 -9.91 -19.00
C LEU A 189 9.22 -10.70 -18.49
N VAL A 190 9.23 -11.09 -17.21
CA VAL A 190 8.08 -11.73 -16.55
C VAL A 190 7.20 -10.64 -15.96
N THR A 191 5.92 -10.59 -16.30
CA THR A 191 4.98 -9.60 -15.79
C THR A 191 3.83 -10.29 -15.08
N ILE A 192 3.54 -9.88 -13.85
CA ILE A 192 2.33 -10.27 -13.11
C ILE A 192 1.37 -9.08 -13.06
N ALA A 193 0.16 -9.28 -13.57
CA ALA A 193 -0.88 -8.26 -13.65
C ALA A 193 -2.21 -8.76 -13.10
N GLY A 194 -3.00 -7.82 -12.56
CA GLY A 194 -4.33 -8.10 -12.02
C GLY A 194 -4.28 -8.79 -10.66
N GLY A 195 -5.21 -9.71 -10.44
CA GLY A 195 -5.36 -10.41 -9.18
C GLY A 195 -5.99 -9.56 -8.09
N LYS A 196 -6.00 -10.12 -6.87
CA LYS A 196 -6.58 -9.50 -5.68
C LYS A 196 -5.60 -9.60 -4.53
N TRP A 197 -5.75 -8.71 -3.56
CA TRP A 197 -5.01 -8.82 -2.30
C TRP A 197 -5.22 -10.20 -1.65
N THR A 198 -6.40 -10.80 -1.75
CA THR A 198 -6.68 -12.12 -1.16
C THR A 198 -5.92 -13.27 -1.81
N THR A 199 -5.45 -13.11 -3.06
CA THR A 199 -4.77 -14.17 -3.82
C THR A 199 -3.28 -13.93 -4.02
N TYR A 200 -2.72 -12.89 -3.38
CA TYR A 200 -1.33 -12.46 -3.57
C TYR A 200 -0.29 -13.59 -3.42
N ARG A 201 -0.47 -14.50 -2.44
CA ARG A 201 0.45 -15.63 -2.21
C ARG A 201 0.49 -16.57 -3.42
N LYS A 202 -0.69 -16.95 -3.93
CA LYS A 202 -0.78 -17.85 -5.08
C LYS A 202 -0.28 -17.17 -6.35
N MET A 203 -0.58 -15.88 -6.52
CA MET A 203 -0.01 -15.08 -7.61
C MET A 203 1.53 -15.08 -7.59
N ALA A 204 2.14 -14.90 -6.42
CA ALA A 204 3.59 -14.91 -6.26
C ALA A 204 4.18 -16.30 -6.58
N GLU A 205 3.54 -17.37 -6.11
CA GLU A 205 3.91 -18.75 -6.43
C GLU A 205 3.89 -19.02 -7.94
N ASP A 206 2.78 -18.74 -8.62
CA ASP A 206 2.64 -18.96 -10.06
C ASP A 206 3.64 -18.10 -10.87
N THR A 207 3.92 -16.88 -10.41
CA THR A 207 4.91 -15.99 -11.04
C THR A 207 6.33 -16.53 -10.88
N LEU A 208 6.67 -17.08 -9.71
CA LEU A 208 7.99 -17.65 -9.46
C LEU A 208 8.22 -18.95 -10.23
N GLU A 209 7.20 -19.78 -10.42
CA GLU A 209 7.30 -20.97 -11.28
C GLU A 209 7.77 -20.59 -12.69
N GLN A 210 7.18 -19.54 -13.28
CA GLN A 210 7.60 -19.03 -14.58
C GLN A 210 9.00 -18.39 -14.54
N ALA A 211 9.28 -17.60 -13.50
CA ALA A 211 10.58 -16.95 -13.36
C ALA A 211 11.73 -17.95 -13.19
N ILE A 212 11.51 -19.06 -12.49
CA ILE A 212 12.50 -20.14 -12.33
C ILE A 212 12.88 -20.72 -13.69
N LEU A 213 11.89 -21.00 -14.54
CA LEU A 213 12.10 -21.54 -15.88
C LEU A 213 12.85 -20.54 -16.79
N ILE A 214 12.40 -19.29 -16.83
CA ILE A 214 13.02 -18.24 -17.68
C ILE A 214 14.45 -17.92 -17.24
N GLY A 215 14.71 -18.00 -15.94
CA GLY A 215 16.02 -17.69 -15.37
C GLY A 215 17.03 -18.83 -15.36
N ASP A 216 16.62 -20.03 -15.76
CA ASP A 216 17.38 -21.26 -15.53
C ASP A 216 17.88 -21.32 -14.06
N LEU A 217 16.93 -21.10 -13.14
CA LEU A 217 17.19 -21.13 -11.71
C LEU A 217 16.99 -22.56 -11.18
N GLU A 218 17.69 -22.87 -10.08
CA GLU A 218 17.44 -24.11 -9.36
C GLU A 218 15.99 -24.12 -8.86
N TYR A 219 15.23 -25.13 -9.27
CA TYR A 219 13.87 -25.33 -8.77
C TYR A 219 13.89 -25.69 -7.29
N LYS A 220 13.08 -24.99 -6.49
CA LYS A 220 12.80 -25.31 -5.09
C LYS A 220 11.29 -25.31 -4.86
N PRO A 221 10.76 -26.24 -4.06
CA PRO A 221 9.34 -26.25 -3.72
C PRO A 221 8.98 -24.97 -2.96
N CYS A 222 7.78 -24.46 -3.22
CA CYS A 222 7.25 -23.27 -2.57
C CYS A 222 6.86 -23.60 -1.11
N LEU A 223 7.40 -22.84 -0.16
CA LEU A 223 7.14 -23.03 1.29
C LEU A 223 6.16 -22.00 1.85
N THR A 224 5.59 -21.13 1.00
CA THR A 224 4.88 -19.92 1.44
C THR A 224 3.48 -20.19 2.02
N GLU A 225 2.93 -21.39 1.82
CA GLU A 225 1.60 -21.76 2.33
C GLU A 225 1.59 -21.83 3.87
N ASP A 226 2.62 -22.41 4.46
CA ASP A 226 2.76 -22.57 5.92
C ASP A 226 3.73 -21.55 6.55
N LEU A 227 4.37 -20.72 5.73
CA LEU A 227 5.33 -19.72 6.22
C LEU A 227 4.62 -18.60 6.98
N GLN A 228 4.84 -18.54 8.28
CA GLN A 228 4.43 -17.40 9.09
C GLN A 228 5.24 -16.16 8.71
N LEU A 229 4.54 -15.06 8.42
CA LEU A 229 5.19 -13.78 8.17
C LEU A 229 5.81 -13.23 9.45
N HIS A 230 6.85 -12.41 9.29
CA HIS A 230 7.43 -11.63 10.37
C HIS A 230 6.34 -10.89 11.17
N GLY A 231 6.52 -10.82 12.48
CA GLY A 231 5.53 -10.26 13.39
C GLY A 231 4.40 -11.22 13.74
N PHE A 232 4.30 -12.42 13.14
CA PHE A 232 3.28 -13.40 13.54
C PHE A 232 3.33 -13.69 15.05
N HIS A 233 2.19 -13.57 15.72
CA HIS A 233 2.03 -13.91 17.12
C HIS A 233 0.60 -14.42 17.37
N LYS A 234 0.45 -15.46 18.20
CA LYS A 234 -0.87 -16.11 18.42
C LYS A 234 -1.82 -15.28 19.29
N HIS A 235 -1.27 -14.45 20.16
CA HIS A 235 -2.02 -13.70 21.18
C HIS A 235 -1.80 -12.21 21.03
N ILE A 236 -2.21 -11.63 19.90
CA ILE A 236 -2.01 -10.20 19.59
C ILE A 236 -2.85 -9.29 20.51
N GLU A 237 -3.96 -9.81 21.03
CA GLU A 237 -4.85 -9.14 21.98
C GLU A 237 -4.13 -8.70 23.26
N ASN A 238 -3.08 -9.41 23.66
CA ASN A 238 -2.28 -9.09 24.84
C ASN A 238 -1.47 -7.79 24.68
N PHE A 239 -1.32 -7.30 23.45
CA PHE A 239 -0.58 -6.08 23.15
C PHE A 239 -1.47 -4.83 23.04
N GLY A 240 -2.80 -4.97 23.20
CA GLY A 240 -3.74 -3.87 23.09
C GLY A 240 -3.63 -3.15 21.74
N ASP A 241 -3.47 -1.82 21.78
CA ASP A 241 -3.34 -0.99 20.57
C ASP A 241 -2.13 -1.37 19.68
N LEU A 242 -1.09 -1.98 20.25
CA LEU A 242 0.09 -2.45 19.50
C LEU A 242 -0.10 -3.84 18.88
N GLY A 243 -1.27 -4.47 19.05
CA GLY A 243 -1.56 -5.81 18.50
C GLY A 243 -1.35 -5.92 16.99
N MET A 244 -1.46 -4.81 16.25
CA MET A 244 -1.19 -4.77 14.81
C MET A 244 0.27 -5.04 14.42
N TYR A 245 1.21 -4.87 15.34
CA TYR A 245 2.63 -5.19 15.14
C TYR A 245 2.95 -6.65 15.52
N GLY A 246 2.00 -7.37 16.13
CA GLY A 246 2.19 -8.75 16.57
C GLY A 246 3.41 -8.90 17.47
N ALA A 247 4.35 -9.78 17.13
CA ALA A 247 5.54 -10.06 17.95
C ALA A 247 6.42 -8.82 18.17
N ASP A 248 6.45 -7.89 17.22
CA ASP A 248 7.25 -6.66 17.31
C ASP A 248 6.75 -5.70 18.38
N ALA A 249 5.50 -5.85 18.84
CA ALA A 249 4.95 -5.05 19.92
C ALA A 249 5.80 -5.13 21.20
N ILE A 250 6.49 -6.25 21.44
CA ILE A 250 7.36 -6.44 22.60
C ILE A 250 8.52 -5.45 22.58
N GLU A 251 9.16 -5.28 21.41
CA GLU A 251 10.29 -4.36 21.25
C GLU A 251 9.84 -2.90 21.28
N ILE A 252 8.68 -2.58 20.66
CA ILE A 252 8.08 -1.25 20.74
C ILE A 252 7.76 -0.87 22.20
N GLN A 253 7.17 -1.79 22.97
CA GLN A 253 6.97 -1.60 24.40
C GLN A 253 8.30 -1.44 25.16
N GLY A 254 9.34 -2.16 24.73
CA GLY A 254 10.70 -2.04 25.23
C GLY A 254 11.27 -0.63 25.02
N LEU A 255 11.14 -0.07 23.82
CA LEU A 255 11.53 1.32 23.51
C LEU A 255 10.81 2.31 24.42
N ALA A 256 9.49 2.17 24.55
CA ALA A 256 8.67 3.04 25.38
C ALA A 256 9.01 2.92 26.88
N LYS A 257 9.41 1.73 27.36
CA LYS A 257 9.89 1.52 28.73
C LYS A 257 11.25 2.16 28.98
N LYS A 258 12.19 2.06 28.03
CA LYS A 258 13.54 2.64 28.14
C LYS A 258 13.52 4.16 28.10
N THR A 259 12.64 4.73 27.25
CA THR A 259 12.48 6.18 27.10
C THR A 259 11.03 6.56 27.37
N PRO A 260 10.65 6.92 28.62
CA PRO A 260 9.26 7.13 29.00
C PRO A 260 8.50 8.17 28.16
N ALA A 261 9.18 9.19 27.62
CA ALA A 261 8.57 10.15 26.71
C ALA A 261 7.98 9.50 25.44
N LEU A 262 8.54 8.37 25.00
CA LEU A 262 8.06 7.66 23.82
C LEU A 262 6.72 6.92 24.05
N LYS A 263 6.20 6.89 25.29
CA LYS A 263 4.87 6.33 25.60
C LYS A 263 3.74 7.29 25.27
N GLU A 264 4.05 8.57 25.06
CA GLU A 264 3.02 9.58 24.81
C GLU A 264 2.32 9.31 23.47
N LYS A 265 1.00 9.50 23.48
CA LYS A 265 0.20 9.46 22.26
C LYS A 265 0.54 10.66 21.40
N LEU A 266 0.68 10.42 20.10
CA LEU A 266 0.90 11.51 19.14
C LEU A 266 -0.35 12.39 18.98
N HIS A 267 -1.55 11.84 19.20
CA HIS A 267 -2.81 12.58 19.20
C HIS A 267 -3.88 11.86 20.04
N PRO A 268 -4.74 12.56 20.81
CA PRO A 268 -5.72 11.93 21.70
C PRO A 268 -6.80 11.10 20.99
N GLN A 269 -7.11 11.42 19.73
CA GLN A 269 -8.14 10.70 18.94
C GLN A 269 -7.61 9.45 18.23
N LEU A 270 -6.31 9.16 18.32
CA LEU A 270 -5.66 8.01 17.70
C LEU A 270 -4.90 7.22 18.77
N SER A 271 -4.61 5.94 18.50
CA SER A 271 -3.90 5.06 19.43
C SER A 271 -2.38 5.17 19.33
N THR A 272 -1.87 5.76 18.25
CA THR A 272 -0.45 5.76 17.91
C THR A 272 0.40 6.54 18.90
N ILE A 273 1.50 5.94 19.35
CA ILE A 273 2.48 6.53 20.28
C ILE A 273 3.79 6.88 19.59
N GLU A 274 4.59 7.73 20.23
CA GLU A 274 5.90 8.16 19.73
C GLU A 274 6.89 6.99 19.50
N ALA A 275 6.84 5.93 20.32
CA ALA A 275 7.71 4.75 20.16
C ALA A 275 7.55 4.05 18.80
N GLU A 276 6.34 4.07 18.23
CA GLU A 276 6.08 3.50 16.91
C GLU A 276 6.81 4.25 15.81
N VAL A 277 7.04 5.56 15.96
CA VAL A 277 7.81 6.37 14.99
C VAL A 277 9.25 5.90 14.95
N VAL A 278 9.86 5.73 16.13
CA VAL A 278 11.24 5.28 16.27
C VAL A 278 11.41 3.88 15.69
N TRP A 279 10.49 2.97 16.04
CA TRP A 279 10.45 1.63 15.48
C TRP A 279 10.35 1.65 13.95
N ALA A 280 9.40 2.39 13.39
CA ALA A 280 9.18 2.45 11.95
C ALA A 280 10.43 2.92 11.18
N VAL A 281 11.19 3.87 11.74
CA VAL A 281 12.45 4.33 11.15
C VAL A 281 13.52 3.25 11.22
N GLN A 282 13.73 2.66 12.40
CA GLN A 282 14.82 1.72 12.66
C GLN A 282 14.61 0.38 11.94
N GLU A 283 13.36 -0.06 11.84
CA GLU A 283 13.03 -1.45 11.56
C GLU A 283 12.14 -1.62 10.31
N GLU A 284 11.43 -0.59 9.88
CA GLU A 284 10.43 -0.69 8.81
C GLU A 284 10.71 0.19 7.59
N MET A 285 11.94 0.72 7.48
CA MET A 285 12.40 1.57 6.38
C MET A 285 11.50 2.81 6.15
N ALA A 286 10.96 3.40 7.22
CA ALA A 286 10.24 4.67 7.11
C ALA A 286 11.23 5.82 6.94
N LEU A 287 11.24 6.45 5.76
CA LEU A 287 12.16 7.55 5.42
C LEU A 287 11.46 8.91 5.32
N THR A 288 10.13 8.93 5.20
CA THR A 288 9.33 10.15 5.13
C THR A 288 8.22 10.17 6.17
N VAL A 289 7.74 11.36 6.54
CA VAL A 289 6.59 11.50 7.46
C VAL A 289 5.36 10.75 6.94
N ALA A 290 5.17 10.75 5.61
CA ALA A 290 4.11 9.99 4.94
C ALA A 290 4.28 8.46 5.06
N ASP A 291 5.52 7.92 5.11
CA ASP A 291 5.72 6.49 5.37
C ASP A 291 5.09 6.07 6.69
N PHE A 292 5.32 6.87 7.73
CA PHE A 292 4.80 6.56 9.04
C PHE A 292 3.30 6.85 9.16
N LEU A 293 2.88 8.09 8.89
CA LEU A 293 1.50 8.52 9.15
C LEU A 293 0.49 7.91 8.18
N SER A 294 0.86 7.65 6.93
CA SER A 294 -0.06 7.09 5.94
C SER A 294 -0.02 5.56 5.91
N ARG A 295 1.17 4.93 6.03
CA ARG A 295 1.35 3.50 5.75
C ARG A 295 1.56 2.64 7.00
N ARG A 296 2.40 3.06 7.95
CA ARG A 296 2.70 2.25 9.16
C ARG A 296 1.62 2.37 10.23
N SER A 297 1.30 3.60 10.63
CA SER A 297 0.28 3.88 11.66
C SER A 297 -1.15 3.99 11.10
N ARG A 298 -1.29 4.25 9.80
CA ARG A 298 -2.58 4.52 9.11
C ARG A 298 -3.33 5.75 9.64
N SER A 299 -2.68 6.59 10.43
CA SER A 299 -3.23 7.80 11.01
C SER A 299 -3.90 8.71 9.98
N LEU A 300 -3.28 8.87 8.80
CA LEU A 300 -3.86 9.64 7.69
C LEU A 300 -5.23 9.10 7.27
N LEU A 301 -5.33 7.77 7.11
CA LEU A 301 -6.56 7.10 6.67
C LEU A 301 -7.64 7.12 7.75
N LEU A 302 -7.26 7.04 9.03
CA LEU A 302 -8.21 6.98 10.15
C LEU A 302 -8.77 8.36 10.51
N ASN A 303 -7.94 9.40 10.45
CA ASN A 303 -8.32 10.78 10.71
C ASN A 303 -7.26 11.74 10.14
N ALA A 304 -7.54 12.31 8.97
CA ALA A 304 -6.58 13.11 8.23
C ALA A 304 -6.15 14.37 8.99
N LYS A 305 -7.11 15.07 9.63
CA LYS A 305 -6.85 16.28 10.41
C LYS A 305 -5.96 16.00 11.62
N ALA A 306 -6.29 14.97 12.39
CA ALA A 306 -5.45 14.53 13.52
C ALA A 306 -4.05 14.15 13.04
N SER A 307 -3.91 13.48 11.90
CA SER A 307 -2.61 13.12 11.35
C SER A 307 -1.75 14.33 10.99
N VAL A 308 -2.35 15.42 10.49
CA VAL A 308 -1.64 16.68 10.21
C VAL A 308 -1.11 17.29 11.50
N GLU A 309 -1.91 17.27 12.57
CA GLU A 309 -1.49 17.75 13.89
C GLU A 309 -0.35 16.91 14.50
N MET A 310 -0.26 15.62 14.16
CA MET A 310 0.85 14.74 14.58
C MET A 310 2.15 15.02 13.82
N ALA A 311 2.07 15.55 12.59
CA ALA A 311 3.21 15.65 11.68
C ALA A 311 4.43 16.40 12.25
N PRO A 312 4.30 17.51 13.00
CA PRO A 312 5.45 18.20 13.60
C PRO A 312 6.24 17.37 14.61
N VAL A 313 5.56 16.53 15.40
CA VAL A 313 6.17 15.65 16.41
C VAL A 313 6.84 14.46 15.70
N VAL A 314 6.12 13.83 14.77
CA VAL A 314 6.67 12.72 13.95
C VAL A 314 7.92 13.18 13.20
N ALA A 315 7.88 14.34 12.54
CA ALA A 315 9.02 14.87 11.80
C ALA A 315 10.21 15.20 12.72
N GLU A 316 9.98 15.63 13.97
CA GLU A 316 11.05 15.85 14.94
C GLU A 316 11.74 14.54 15.34
N LEU A 317 10.96 13.50 15.63
CA LEU A 317 11.48 12.17 16.00
C LEU A 317 12.24 11.55 14.82
N MET A 318 11.64 11.51 13.64
CA MET A 318 12.28 10.99 12.43
C MET A 318 13.55 11.77 12.06
N MET A 319 13.55 13.10 12.22
CA MET A 319 14.74 13.92 11.97
C MET A 319 15.92 13.47 12.84
N LYS A 320 15.68 13.17 14.12
CA LYS A 320 16.70 12.68 15.05
C LYS A 320 17.18 11.29 14.66
N GLU A 321 16.26 10.35 14.47
CA GLU A 321 16.59 8.96 14.14
C GLU A 321 17.33 8.82 12.80
N LEU A 322 16.94 9.60 11.78
CA LEU A 322 17.57 9.60 10.46
C LEU A 322 18.79 10.52 10.37
N ASN A 323 19.20 11.18 11.46
CA ASN A 323 20.27 12.18 11.49
C ASN A 323 20.11 13.29 10.43
N LYS A 324 18.87 13.73 10.17
CA LYS A 324 18.55 14.81 9.23
C LYS A 324 18.55 16.17 9.94
N ASN A 325 18.41 17.25 9.17
CA ASN A 325 18.48 18.62 9.69
C ASN A 325 17.10 19.29 9.79
N LYS A 326 17.05 20.49 10.42
CA LYS A 326 15.81 21.27 10.58
C LYS A 326 15.16 21.68 9.25
N LYS A 327 15.93 21.78 8.15
CA LYS A 327 15.40 22.08 6.82
C LYS A 327 14.59 20.89 6.31
N TRP A 328 15.14 19.67 6.42
CA TRP A 328 14.42 18.43 6.12
C TRP A 328 13.12 18.31 6.90
N LYS A 329 13.13 18.61 8.21
CA LYS A 329 11.91 18.60 9.04
C LYS A 329 10.82 19.50 8.45
N LYS A 330 11.15 20.76 8.13
CA LYS A 330 10.19 21.72 7.55
C LYS A 330 9.66 21.25 6.19
N GLU A 331 10.53 20.71 5.35
CA GLU A 331 10.14 20.19 4.03
C GLU A 331 9.23 18.97 4.15
N GLN A 332 9.49 18.05 5.07
CA GLN A 332 8.65 16.88 5.31
C GLN A 332 7.27 17.26 5.82
N ILE A 333 7.18 18.20 6.77
CA ILE A 333 5.89 18.70 7.27
C ILE A 333 5.09 19.30 6.12
N LYS A 334 5.69 20.21 5.35
CA LYS A 334 5.02 20.85 4.21
C LYS A 334 4.54 19.82 3.18
N LYS A 335 5.40 18.89 2.75
CA LYS A 335 5.04 17.83 1.80
C LYS A 335 3.90 16.96 2.32
N TYR A 336 3.92 16.66 3.62
CA TYR A 336 2.87 15.87 4.25
C TYR A 336 1.54 16.62 4.34
N GLU A 337 1.55 17.91 4.69
CA GLU A 337 0.35 18.76 4.70
C GLU A 337 -0.28 18.87 3.30
N GLU A 338 0.53 19.02 2.26
CA GLU A 338 0.07 19.02 0.87
C GLU A 338 -0.56 17.68 0.46
N LEU A 339 0.05 16.56 0.87
CA LEU A 339 -0.52 15.22 0.65
C LEU A 339 -1.83 15.04 1.41
N ALA A 340 -1.83 15.32 2.71
CA ALA A 340 -2.97 15.12 3.61
C ALA A 340 -4.16 16.02 3.24
N GLY A 341 -3.92 17.16 2.60
CA GLY A 341 -4.96 18.00 2.02
C GLY A 341 -5.87 17.24 1.03
N ASN A 342 -5.40 16.18 0.38
CA ASN A 342 -6.21 15.35 -0.51
C ASN A 342 -7.15 14.38 0.23
N TYR A 343 -6.97 14.24 1.55
CA TYR A 343 -7.71 13.33 2.42
C TYR A 343 -8.73 14.07 3.30
N ILE A 344 -8.74 15.40 3.23
CA ILE A 344 -9.62 16.29 4.00
C ILE A 344 -10.65 16.87 3.04
N LEU A 345 -11.92 16.77 3.44
CA LEU A 345 -13.05 17.31 2.70
C LEU A 345 -13.21 18.82 2.85
#